data_AF-B8GUT4-F1
#
_entry.id   AF-B8GUT4-F1
#
_cell.length_a   1.000
_cell.length_b   1.000
_cell.length_c   1.000
_cell.angle_alpha   90.00
_cell.angle_beta   90.00
_cell.angle_gamma   90.00
#
_symmetry.space_group_name_H-M   'P 1'
#
loop_
_entity.id
_entity.type
_entity.pdbx_description
1 polymer ?
#
loop_
_entity_poly.entity_id
_entity_poly.type
_entity_poly.pdbx_seq_one_letter_code
_entity_poly.pdbx_strand_id
1 'polypeptide(L)'
;MKIIQRHFLRGSQELEVIDDYVRIRSKAPFKPAEELTVMLTVLNPEPRISRSSLSFTSRVNGDALITLQLGKPDTEAFNAFVALVKRRAVEEYQAFAGLRPVRQPAGLEANVYDEPPDFDDEGEDKPAKLRSDLDAERIDEAIRMLRTYLSAEDIQPLLSALEALSANPGSAGLQSQVVYAFNELGPRQGAVLTYAPYVGVLLSDGPAGAPY
;
A
#
# COMPACT_ATOMS: atom_id res chain seq x y z
N MET A 1 -1.37 4.95 24.31
CA MET A 1 -0.87 6.30 23.94
C MET A 1 -1.97 7.02 23.19
N LYS A 2 -2.16 8.32 23.40
CA LYS A 2 -3.27 9.09 22.81
C LYS A 2 -2.76 10.33 22.06
N ILE A 3 -3.36 10.62 20.90
CA ILE A 3 -3.14 11.85 20.14
C ILE A 3 -4.49 12.48 19.79
N ILE A 4 -4.56 13.81 19.84
CA ILE A 4 -5.78 14.57 19.55
C ILE A 4 -5.48 15.53 18.40
N GLN A 5 -6.16 15.35 17.27
CA GLN A 5 -6.07 16.21 16.10
C GLN A 5 -7.32 17.09 16.01
N ARG A 6 -7.14 18.40 16.14
CA ARG A 6 -8.23 19.38 16.01
C ARG A 6 -8.24 20.00 14.62
N HIS A 7 -9.41 20.03 13.99
CA HIS A 7 -9.66 20.71 12.74
C HIS A 7 -10.68 21.83 12.92
N PHE A 8 -10.33 23.02 12.46
CA PHE A 8 -11.18 24.21 12.56
C PHE A 8 -12.51 24.07 11.78
N LEU A 9 -12.54 23.23 10.74
CA LEU A 9 -13.72 23.04 9.87
C LEU A 9 -14.32 21.62 9.91
N ARG A 10 -13.51 20.59 10.21
CA ARG A 10 -13.94 19.16 10.22
C ARG A 10 -14.19 18.59 11.62
N GLY A 11 -13.90 19.35 12.67
CA GLY A 11 -14.09 18.90 14.06
C GLY A 11 -12.83 18.30 14.69
N SER A 12 -12.96 17.52 15.76
CA SER A 12 -11.82 16.91 16.46
C SER A 12 -11.79 15.41 16.28
N GLN A 13 -10.61 14.86 16.08
CA GLN A 13 -10.34 13.42 16.04
C GLN A 13 -9.39 13.06 17.17
N GLU A 14 -9.77 12.08 17.98
CA GLU A 14 -8.94 11.51 19.04
C GLU A 14 -8.58 10.09 18.64
N LEU A 15 -7.29 9.76 18.67
CA LEU A 15 -6.82 8.42 18.41
C LEU A 15 -6.07 7.91 19.62
N GLU A 16 -6.42 6.71 20.06
CA GLU A 16 -5.85 6.09 21.24
C GLU A 16 -5.48 4.65 20.93
N VAL A 17 -4.20 4.32 21.08
CA VAL A 17 -3.71 2.94 21.01
C VAL A 17 -3.97 2.29 22.36
N ILE A 18 -4.79 1.25 22.37
CA ILE A 18 -5.17 0.42 23.51
C ILE A 18 -4.79 -1.02 23.17
N ASP A 19 -3.77 -1.54 23.84
CA ASP A 19 -3.25 -2.91 23.66
C ASP A 19 -3.07 -3.32 22.19
N ASP A 20 -4.04 -4.06 21.64
CA ASP A 20 -4.08 -4.66 20.30
C ASP A 20 -4.95 -3.89 19.29
N TYR A 21 -5.54 -2.76 19.67
CA TYR A 21 -6.31 -1.90 18.76
C TYR A 21 -6.03 -0.41 18.88
N VAL A 22 -6.47 0.32 17.86
CA VAL A 22 -6.58 1.78 17.90
C VAL A 22 -8.05 2.15 17.94
N ARG A 23 -8.44 2.86 18.99
CA ARG A 23 -9.74 3.50 19.10
C ARG A 23 -9.65 4.90 18.51
N ILE A 24 -10.59 5.21 17.62
CA ILE A 24 -10.69 6.48 16.93
C ILE A 24 -12.03 7.11 17.28
N ARG A 25 -12.01 8.28 17.88
CA ARG A 25 -13.21 9.05 18.21
C ARG A 25 -13.21 10.36 17.42
N SER A 26 -14.13 10.49 16.49
CA SER A 26 -14.29 11.66 15.65
C SER A 26 -15.52 12.44 16.07
N LYS A 27 -15.40 13.75 16.22
CA LYS A 27 -16.51 14.66 16.53
C LYS A 27 -16.53 15.79 15.52
N ALA A 28 -17.44 15.72 14.55
CA ALA A 28 -17.63 16.78 13.57
C ALA A 28 -18.61 17.85 14.10
N PRO A 29 -18.52 19.12 13.65
CA PRO A 29 -19.56 20.09 13.92
C PRO A 29 -20.87 19.58 13.27
N PHE A 30 -21.95 19.55 14.05
CA PHE A 30 -23.30 19.12 13.64
C PHE A 30 -23.52 17.60 13.43
N LYS A 31 -22.56 16.74 13.78
CA LYS A 31 -22.77 15.27 13.81
C LYS A 31 -22.51 14.69 15.21
N PRO A 32 -23.16 13.57 15.57
CA PRO A 32 -22.81 12.85 16.78
C PRO A 32 -21.35 12.38 16.73
N ALA A 33 -20.77 12.13 17.90
CA ALA A 33 -19.43 11.56 17.96
C ALA A 33 -19.46 10.14 17.37
N GLU A 34 -18.59 9.87 16.40
CA GLU A 34 -18.38 8.56 15.81
C GLU A 34 -17.21 7.90 16.51
N GLU A 35 -17.36 6.63 16.85
CA GLU A 35 -16.32 5.80 17.46
C GLU A 35 -16.05 4.61 16.55
N LEU A 36 -14.78 4.41 16.20
CA LEU A 36 -14.31 3.33 15.36
C LEU A 36 -13.17 2.61 16.08
N THR A 37 -13.23 1.29 16.07
CA THR A 37 -12.18 0.42 16.62
C THR A 37 -11.49 -0.30 15.48
N VAL A 38 -10.17 -0.15 15.39
CA VAL A 38 -9.36 -0.77 14.34
C VAL A 38 -8.31 -1.68 14.98
N MET A 39 -8.35 -2.96 14.67
CA MET A 39 -7.38 -3.94 15.18
C MET A 39 -6.00 -3.69 14.57
N LEU A 40 -4.94 -3.73 15.37
CA LEU A 40 -3.56 -3.52 14.90
C LEU A 40 -3.09 -4.66 13.97
N THR A 41 -3.63 -5.86 14.16
CA THR A 41 -3.33 -7.06 13.35
C THR A 41 -3.71 -6.89 11.87
N VAL A 42 -4.78 -6.14 11.59
CA VAL A 42 -5.27 -5.90 10.22
C VAL A 42 -4.62 -4.68 9.56
N LEU A 43 -3.77 -3.93 10.26
CA LEU A 43 -3.12 -2.73 9.71
C LEU A 43 -1.80 -3.07 9.04
N ASN A 44 -1.60 -2.56 7.83
CA ASN A 44 -0.31 -2.53 7.19
C ASN A 44 0.63 -1.63 8.01
N PRO A 45 1.79 -2.14 8.47
CA PRO A 45 2.70 -1.38 9.32
C PRO A 45 3.37 -0.23 8.56
N GLU A 46 3.38 -0.26 7.24
CA GLU A 46 3.86 0.85 6.41
C GLU A 46 2.69 1.76 6.01
N PRO A 47 2.55 2.94 6.64
CA PRO A 47 1.51 3.88 6.30
C PRO A 47 1.84 4.61 5.00
N ARG A 48 0.79 4.91 4.24
CA ARG A 48 0.88 5.70 3.02
C ARG A 48 0.81 7.18 3.35
N ILE A 49 1.80 7.93 2.88
CA ILE A 49 1.80 9.40 3.00
C ILE A 49 1.15 9.98 1.75
N SER A 50 0.19 10.87 1.93
CA SER A 50 -0.50 11.58 0.84
C SER A 50 -0.63 13.05 1.21
N ARG A 51 -0.08 13.96 0.38
CA ARG A 51 -0.11 15.44 0.50
C ARG A 51 0.06 15.99 1.93
N SER A 52 -0.99 15.97 2.75
CA SER A 52 -1.01 16.50 4.13
C SER A 52 -1.36 15.47 5.22
N SER A 53 -1.54 14.20 4.85
CA SER A 53 -2.01 13.13 5.73
C SER A 53 -1.20 11.85 5.59
N LEU A 54 -1.13 11.10 6.68
CA LEU A 54 -0.57 9.77 6.78
C LEU A 54 -1.72 8.80 7.06
N SER A 55 -1.85 7.76 6.23
CA SER A 55 -2.92 6.77 6.34
C SER A 55 -2.35 5.37 6.53
N PHE A 56 -2.78 4.68 7.59
CA PHE A 56 -2.57 3.24 7.72
C PHE A 56 -3.68 2.51 6.98
N THR A 57 -3.28 1.62 6.07
CA THR A 57 -4.21 0.85 5.25
C THR A 57 -4.43 -0.54 5.85
N SER A 58 -5.57 -1.15 5.53
CA SER A 58 -5.85 -2.55 5.80
C SER A 58 -4.89 -3.45 5.03
N ARG A 59 -4.42 -4.53 5.67
CA ARG A 59 -3.69 -5.62 5.00
C ARG A 59 -4.60 -6.46 4.12
N VAL A 60 -5.90 -6.48 4.41
CA VAL A 60 -6.85 -7.39 3.78
C VAL A 60 -7.34 -6.82 2.45
N ASN A 61 -7.74 -5.55 2.44
CA ASN A 61 -8.35 -4.92 1.28
C ASN A 61 -7.64 -3.63 0.81
N GLY A 62 -6.60 -3.17 1.53
CA GLY A 62 -5.84 -1.97 1.15
C GLY A 62 -6.52 -0.63 1.50
N ASP A 63 -7.72 -0.63 2.08
CA ASP A 63 -8.45 0.60 2.41
C ASP A 63 -7.80 1.35 3.58
N ALA A 64 -7.87 2.69 3.56
CA ALA A 64 -7.39 3.51 4.67
C ALA A 64 -8.28 3.36 5.92
N LEU A 65 -7.75 2.72 6.96
CA LEU A 65 -8.47 2.48 8.21
C LEU A 65 -8.18 3.56 9.26
N ILE A 66 -6.94 4.06 9.29
CA ILE A 66 -6.53 5.15 10.16
C ILE A 66 -5.97 6.25 9.28
N THR A 67 -6.47 7.47 9.42
CA THR A 67 -5.90 8.63 8.75
C THR A 67 -5.57 9.70 9.78
N LEU A 68 -4.34 10.20 9.70
CA LEU A 68 -3.78 11.23 10.57
C LEU A 68 -3.28 12.39 9.70
N GLN A 69 -3.37 13.63 10.19
CA GLN A 69 -2.67 14.75 9.55
C GLN A 69 -1.21 14.82 9.97
N LEU A 70 -0.34 15.14 9.02
CA LEU A 70 1.09 15.29 9.28
C LEU A 70 1.35 16.44 10.26
N GLY A 71 2.19 16.19 11.27
CA GLY A 71 2.71 17.22 12.18
C GLY A 71 1.69 17.84 13.13
N LYS A 72 0.52 17.21 13.34
CA LYS A 72 -0.52 17.70 14.25
C LYS A 72 -0.79 16.71 15.40
N PRO A 73 -0.93 17.17 16.67
CA PRO A 73 -0.85 18.56 17.12
C PRO A 73 0.57 19.13 17.11
N ASP A 74 1.60 18.28 17.21
CA ASP A 74 3.01 18.61 17.08
C ASP A 74 3.77 17.44 16.42
N THR A 75 4.96 17.71 15.87
CA THR A 75 5.75 16.74 15.11
C THR A 75 6.28 15.60 15.99
N GLU A 76 6.60 15.86 17.26
CA GLU A 76 7.20 14.86 18.16
C GLU A 76 6.16 13.83 18.60
N ALA A 77 5.03 14.28 19.13
CA ALA A 77 3.92 13.41 19.52
C ALA A 77 3.34 12.66 18.32
N PHE A 78 3.28 13.30 17.15
CA PHE A 78 2.87 12.65 15.90
C PHE A 78 3.84 11.52 15.53
N ASN A 79 5.14 11.80 15.46
CA ASN A 79 6.14 10.80 15.08
C ASN A 79 6.19 9.65 16.09
N ALA A 80 6.10 9.95 17.39
CA ALA A 80 6.05 8.94 18.44
C ALA A 80 4.80 8.05 18.33
N PHE A 81 3.64 8.64 18.02
CA PHE A 81 2.41 7.89 17.80
C PHE A 81 2.52 6.98 16.58
N VAL A 82 3.00 7.50 15.45
CA VAL A 82 3.19 6.72 14.23
C VAL A 82 4.16 5.56 14.47
N ALA A 83 5.32 5.83 15.09
CA ALA A 83 6.30 4.80 15.42
C ALA A 83 5.71 3.71 16.33
N LEU A 84 4.90 4.10 17.31
CA LEU A 84 4.20 3.15 18.18
C LEU A 84 3.22 2.26 17.41
N VAL A 85 2.39 2.85 16.55
CA VAL A 85 1.42 2.09 15.73
C VAL A 85 2.14 1.14 14.77
N LYS A 86 3.21 1.59 14.10
CA LYS A 86 4.04 0.73 13.25
C LYS A 86 4.56 -0.48 14.03
N ARG A 87 5.21 -0.22 15.17
CA ARG A 87 5.81 -1.28 16.01
C ARG A 87 4.74 -2.27 16.47
N ARG A 88 3.62 -1.78 17.01
CA ARG A 88 2.53 -2.63 17.49
C ARG A 88 1.88 -3.43 16.36
N ALA A 89 1.64 -2.83 15.19
CA ALA A 89 1.07 -3.55 14.05
C ALA A 89 1.97 -4.71 13.58
N VAL A 90 3.30 -4.54 13.63
CA VAL A 90 4.25 -5.64 13.38
C VAL A 90 4.18 -6.69 14.49
N GLU A 91 4.30 -6.27 15.75
CA GLU A 91 4.32 -7.15 16.92
C GLU A 91 3.04 -7.99 17.06
N GLU A 92 1.87 -7.41 16.82
CA GLU A 92 0.57 -8.08 16.91
C GLU A 92 0.35 -9.02 15.72
N TYR A 93 0.76 -8.62 14.52
CA TYR A 93 0.69 -9.51 13.36
C TYR A 93 1.63 -10.70 13.51
N GLN A 94 2.86 -10.50 13.98
CA GLN A 94 3.79 -11.60 14.25
C GLN A 94 3.26 -12.53 15.34
N ALA A 95 2.65 -11.99 16.40
CA ALA A 95 2.01 -12.80 17.43
C ALA A 95 0.85 -13.63 16.85
N PHE A 96 -0.01 -13.00 16.05
CA PHE A 96 -1.15 -13.64 15.38
C PHE A 96 -0.71 -14.72 14.38
N ALA A 97 0.35 -14.48 13.62
CA ALA A 97 0.92 -15.42 12.66
C ALA A 97 1.77 -16.53 13.31
N GLY A 98 1.92 -16.54 14.65
CA GLY A 98 2.75 -17.51 15.36
C GLY A 98 4.27 -17.31 15.20
N LEU A 99 4.70 -16.15 14.70
CA LEU A 99 6.09 -15.82 14.37
C LEU A 99 6.85 -15.09 15.49
N ARG A 100 6.29 -14.97 16.69
CA ARG A 100 7.12 -14.55 17.84
C ARG A 100 8.03 -15.71 18.25
N PRO A 101 9.34 -15.49 18.44
CA PRO A 101 10.08 -16.35 19.36
C PRO A 101 9.40 -16.15 20.72
N VAL A 102 8.67 -17.16 21.16
CA VAL A 102 8.39 -17.32 22.58
C VAL A 102 9.72 -17.10 23.27
N ARG A 103 9.84 -16.13 24.18
CA ARG A 103 10.90 -16.21 25.18
C ARG A 103 10.62 -17.52 25.90
N GLN A 104 11.27 -18.59 25.46
CA GLN A 104 11.13 -19.91 26.04
C GLN A 104 11.40 -19.73 27.54
N PRO A 105 10.43 -19.97 28.43
CA PRO A 105 10.81 -20.37 29.76
C PRO A 105 11.63 -21.64 29.58
N ALA A 106 12.83 -21.65 30.14
CA ALA A 106 13.72 -22.79 30.13
C ALA A 106 12.95 -24.02 30.66
N GLY A 107 12.80 -25.03 29.80
CA GLY A 107 12.17 -26.30 30.13
C GLY A 107 10.91 -26.56 29.33
N LEU A 108 11.08 -27.10 28.13
CA LEU A 108 10.27 -28.21 27.61
C LEU A 108 11.01 -28.76 26.38
N GLU A 109 11.74 -29.84 26.63
CA GLU A 109 12.44 -30.63 25.63
C GLU A 109 11.46 -31.32 24.67
N ALA A 110 12.01 -31.67 23.50
CA ALA A 110 11.50 -32.61 22.52
C ALA A 110 10.24 -32.19 21.74
N ASN A 111 10.46 -31.65 20.54
CA ASN A 111 9.77 -32.17 19.36
C ASN A 111 10.75 -32.30 18.19
N VAL A 112 10.71 -33.51 17.63
CA VAL A 112 11.49 -34.12 16.57
C VAL A 112 11.58 -33.24 15.31
N TYR A 113 12.76 -33.20 14.69
CA TYR A 113 12.94 -32.69 13.32
C TYR A 113 12.13 -33.55 12.36
N ASP A 114 11.04 -32.99 11.79
CA ASP A 114 10.59 -33.46 10.47
C ASP A 114 11.48 -32.78 9.43
N GLU A 115 12.11 -33.60 8.61
CA GLU A 115 12.88 -33.17 7.44
C GLU A 115 11.93 -32.39 6.51
N PRO A 116 12.31 -31.18 6.05
CA PRO A 116 11.44 -30.39 5.18
C PRO A 116 11.18 -31.18 3.89
N PRO A 117 9.94 -31.17 3.35
CA PRO A 117 9.64 -31.86 2.11
C PRO A 117 10.46 -31.27 0.96
N ASP A 118 10.97 -32.14 0.09
CA ASP A 118 11.54 -31.73 -1.19
C ASP A 118 10.46 -30.98 -1.98
N PHE A 119 10.75 -29.73 -2.32
CA PHE A 119 9.91 -28.93 -3.20
C PHE A 119 10.27 -29.31 -4.63
N ASP A 120 9.37 -30.03 -5.31
CA ASP A 120 9.50 -30.28 -6.74
C ASP A 120 9.54 -28.95 -7.51
N ASP A 121 10.66 -28.74 -8.19
CA ASP A 121 10.95 -27.65 -9.11
C ASP A 121 10.13 -27.87 -10.40
N GLU A 122 8.84 -27.54 -10.37
CA GLU A 122 8.03 -27.40 -11.58
C GLU A 122 7.71 -25.93 -11.83
N GLY A 123 8.57 -25.32 -12.65
CA GLY A 123 8.32 -24.03 -13.26
C GLY A 123 7.09 -24.10 -14.17
N GLU A 124 6.02 -23.45 -13.75
CA GLU A 124 4.95 -23.02 -14.65
C GLU A 124 4.95 -21.49 -14.72
N ASP A 125 5.38 -20.97 -15.88
CA ASP A 125 5.09 -19.62 -16.36
C ASP A 125 3.56 -19.44 -16.40
N LYS A 126 2.97 -19.03 -15.28
CA LYS A 126 1.56 -18.70 -15.21
C LYS A 126 1.33 -17.36 -15.91
N PRO A 127 0.41 -17.29 -16.90
CA PRO A 127 0.15 -16.04 -17.60
C PRO A 127 -0.33 -14.98 -16.60
N ALA A 128 0.23 -13.77 -16.72
CA ALA A 128 -0.13 -12.61 -15.93
C ALA A 128 -1.66 -12.46 -15.90
N LYS A 129 -2.24 -12.39 -14.70
CA LYS A 129 -3.69 -12.24 -14.54
C LYS A 129 -4.14 -10.94 -15.18
N LEU A 130 -4.95 -11.06 -16.23
CA LEU A 130 -5.65 -9.94 -16.88
C LEU A 130 -6.45 -9.14 -15.85
N ARG A 131 -6.22 -7.84 -15.81
CA ARG A 131 -7.05 -6.91 -15.04
C ARG A 131 -8.27 -6.48 -15.84
N SER A 132 -9.45 -6.73 -15.28
CA SER A 132 -10.76 -6.37 -15.86
C SER A 132 -11.25 -4.97 -15.42
N ASP A 133 -10.48 -4.26 -14.60
CA ASP A 133 -10.80 -2.96 -14.01
C ASP A 133 -10.03 -1.79 -14.66
N LEU A 134 -9.51 -1.99 -15.88
CA LEU A 134 -8.77 -0.94 -16.57
C LEU A 134 -9.73 0.12 -17.12
N ASP A 135 -9.63 1.32 -16.55
CA ASP A 135 -10.45 2.47 -16.88
C ASP A 135 -9.72 3.33 -17.93
N ALA A 136 -10.29 3.39 -19.14
CA ALA A 136 -9.74 4.16 -20.24
C ALA A 136 -9.56 5.65 -19.88
N GLU A 137 -10.47 6.23 -19.09
CA GLU A 137 -10.38 7.63 -18.65
C GLU A 137 -9.13 7.88 -17.81
N ARG A 138 -8.75 6.90 -16.97
CA ARG A 138 -7.53 6.97 -16.14
C ARG A 138 -6.26 6.79 -16.95
N ILE A 139 -6.29 5.97 -18.00
CA ILE A 139 -5.16 5.81 -18.92
C ILE A 139 -4.96 7.10 -19.72
N ASP A 140 -6.03 7.73 -20.19
CA ASP A 140 -5.97 9.00 -20.91
C ASP A 140 -5.47 10.16 -20.02
N GLU A 141 -5.89 10.19 -18.75
CA GLU A 141 -5.36 11.15 -17.78
C GLU A 141 -3.85 10.96 -17.56
N ALA A 142 -3.39 9.72 -17.43
CA ALA A 142 -1.97 9.39 -17.33
C ALA A 142 -1.17 9.85 -18.55
N ILE A 143 -1.67 9.58 -19.77
CA ILE A 143 -1.05 10.02 -21.03
C ILE A 143 -0.92 11.56 -21.04
N ARG A 144 -1.98 12.28 -20.65
CA ARG A 144 -1.98 13.74 -20.58
C ARG A 144 -0.94 14.27 -19.60
N MET A 145 -0.85 13.67 -18.41
CA MET A 145 0.13 14.08 -17.40
C MET A 145 1.57 13.83 -17.88
N LEU A 146 1.84 12.67 -18.47
CA LEU A 146 3.16 12.35 -19.00
C LEU A 146 3.58 13.31 -20.10
N ARG A 147 2.69 13.64 -21.05
CA ARG A 147 2.96 14.61 -22.11
C ARG A 147 3.20 16.04 -21.60
N THR A 148 2.60 16.38 -20.46
CA THR A 148 2.73 17.74 -19.88
C THR A 148 4.07 17.93 -19.18
N TYR A 149 4.58 16.89 -18.51
CA TYR A 149 5.73 17.01 -17.60
C TYR A 149 6.98 16.27 -18.07
N LEU A 150 6.88 15.40 -19.08
CA LEU A 150 8.00 14.68 -19.66
C LEU A 150 8.11 14.97 -21.16
N SER A 151 9.34 14.94 -21.68
CA SER A 151 9.59 15.06 -23.11
C SER A 151 8.97 13.87 -23.84
N ALA A 152 8.02 14.13 -24.75
CA ALA A 152 7.32 13.07 -25.48
C ALA A 152 8.28 12.14 -26.26
N GLU A 153 9.38 12.69 -26.78
CA GLU A 153 10.41 11.91 -27.49
C GLU A 153 11.11 10.87 -26.59
N ASP A 154 11.26 11.17 -25.30
CA ASP A 154 11.99 10.34 -24.33
C ASP A 154 11.19 9.15 -23.79
N ILE A 155 9.86 9.20 -23.95
CA ILE A 155 8.92 8.19 -23.45
C ILE A 155 7.95 7.74 -24.53
N GLN A 156 8.23 8.05 -25.81
CA GLN A 156 7.32 7.78 -26.92
C GLN A 156 6.86 6.32 -27.03
N PRO A 157 7.74 5.31 -26.83
CA PRO A 157 7.30 3.90 -26.86
C PRO A 157 6.26 3.59 -25.77
N LEU A 158 6.40 4.18 -24.58
CA LEU A 158 5.43 4.02 -23.51
C LEU A 158 4.12 4.76 -23.83
N LEU A 159 4.20 5.97 -24.38
CA LEU A 159 2.99 6.73 -24.76
C LEU A 159 2.18 5.98 -25.82
N SER A 160 2.82 5.43 -26.85
CA SER A 160 2.15 4.64 -27.89
C SER A 160 1.51 3.37 -27.33
N ALA A 161 2.18 2.69 -26.39
CA ALA A 161 1.62 1.50 -25.74
C ALA A 161 0.40 1.85 -24.87
N LEU A 162 0.45 2.98 -24.15
CA LEU A 162 -0.68 3.45 -23.33
C LEU A 162 -1.87 3.90 -24.18
N GLU A 163 -1.64 4.56 -25.32
CA GLU A 163 -2.71 4.95 -26.25
C GLU A 163 -3.40 3.73 -26.88
N ALA A 164 -2.61 2.72 -27.24
CA ALA A 164 -3.18 1.46 -27.72
C ALA A 164 -4.01 0.78 -26.61
N LEU A 165 -3.49 0.76 -25.38
CA LEU A 165 -4.19 0.19 -24.23
C LEU A 165 -5.45 0.99 -23.87
N SER A 166 -5.47 2.32 -23.97
CA SER A 166 -6.69 3.10 -23.69
C SER A 166 -7.80 2.83 -24.71
N ALA A 167 -7.45 2.57 -25.96
CA ALA A 167 -8.40 2.17 -27.00
C ALA A 167 -8.97 0.74 -26.79
N ASN A 168 -8.22 -0.15 -26.14
CA ASN A 168 -8.69 -1.50 -25.81
C ASN A 168 -8.10 -2.01 -24.47
N PRO A 169 -8.66 -1.58 -23.33
CA PRO A 169 -8.09 -1.84 -21.99
C PRO A 169 -8.11 -3.33 -21.60
N GLY A 170 -9.02 -4.13 -22.18
CA GLY A 170 -9.13 -5.55 -21.90
C GLY A 170 -8.09 -6.44 -22.61
N SER A 171 -7.19 -5.87 -23.42
CA SER A 171 -6.23 -6.64 -24.20
C SER A 171 -4.95 -6.97 -23.40
N ALA A 172 -4.75 -8.26 -23.09
CA ALA A 172 -3.55 -8.76 -22.43
C ALA A 172 -2.26 -8.43 -23.20
N GLY A 173 -2.32 -8.48 -24.52
CA GLY A 173 -1.18 -8.15 -25.37
C GLY A 173 -0.77 -6.68 -25.24
N LEU A 174 -1.73 -5.78 -25.11
CA LEU A 174 -1.46 -4.34 -24.93
C LEU A 174 -0.96 -4.03 -23.52
N GLN A 175 -1.49 -4.72 -22.50
CA GLN A 175 -0.97 -4.63 -21.13
C GLN A 175 0.51 -5.07 -21.08
N SER A 176 0.84 -6.17 -21.75
CA SER A 176 2.22 -6.67 -21.85
C SER A 176 3.15 -5.70 -22.60
N GLN A 177 2.64 -5.03 -23.64
CA GLN A 177 3.40 -3.99 -24.35
C GLN A 177 3.69 -2.77 -23.47
N VAL A 178 2.75 -2.35 -22.62
CA VAL A 178 2.97 -1.27 -21.64
C VAL A 178 4.05 -1.67 -20.63
N VAL A 179 4.04 -2.92 -20.15
CA VAL A 179 5.08 -3.43 -19.23
C VAL A 179 6.46 -3.41 -19.88
N TYR A 180 6.57 -3.92 -21.11
CA TYR A 180 7.83 -3.92 -21.84
C TYR A 180 8.34 -2.49 -22.08
N ALA A 181 7.48 -1.61 -22.59
CA ALA A 181 7.84 -0.22 -22.87
C ALA A 181 8.23 0.55 -21.59
N PHE A 182 7.61 0.23 -20.45
CA PHE A 182 7.97 0.81 -19.15
C PHE A 182 9.35 0.32 -18.67
N ASN A 183 9.63 -0.99 -18.78
CA ASN A 183 10.90 -1.57 -18.35
C ASN A 183 12.10 -0.99 -19.13
N GLU A 184 11.91 -0.70 -20.42
CA GLU A 184 12.92 -0.09 -21.30
C GLU A 184 13.25 1.38 -20.95
N LEU A 185 12.48 2.06 -20.08
CA LEU A 185 12.73 3.45 -19.70
C LEU A 185 13.90 3.63 -18.72
N GLY A 186 14.38 2.56 -18.10
CA GLY A 186 15.47 2.58 -17.11
C GLY A 186 15.26 3.64 -16.02
N PRO A 187 16.19 4.60 -15.81
CA PRO A 187 16.10 5.57 -14.72
C PRO A 187 14.89 6.51 -14.81
N ARG A 188 14.23 6.60 -15.98
CA ARG A 188 13.06 7.47 -16.19
C ARG A 188 11.75 6.85 -15.67
N GLN A 189 11.77 5.58 -15.27
CA GLN A 189 10.62 4.91 -14.64
C GLN A 189 10.09 5.69 -13.43
N GLY A 190 10.98 6.22 -12.58
CA GLY A 190 10.58 7.02 -11.42
C GLY A 190 9.81 8.29 -11.79
N ALA A 191 10.21 8.94 -12.90
CA ALA A 191 9.52 10.13 -13.40
C ALA A 191 8.12 9.77 -13.95
N VAL A 192 8.01 8.65 -14.66
CA VAL A 192 6.71 8.12 -15.12
C VAL A 192 5.79 7.81 -13.94
N LEU A 193 6.27 7.12 -12.90
CA LEU A 193 5.47 6.78 -11.72
C LEU A 193 5.05 8.02 -10.92
N THR A 194 5.80 9.11 -11.01
CA THR A 194 5.46 10.39 -10.37
C THR A 194 4.24 11.05 -11.02
N TYR A 195 4.17 11.06 -12.35
CA TYR A 195 3.11 11.76 -13.10
C TYR A 195 1.96 10.85 -13.53
N ALA A 196 2.22 9.55 -13.67
CA ALA A 196 1.25 8.52 -14.03
C ALA A 196 1.30 7.35 -13.03
N PRO A 197 0.89 7.57 -11.76
CA PRO A 197 0.90 6.52 -10.74
C PRO A 197 -0.01 5.32 -11.10
N TYR A 198 -1.00 5.53 -11.97
CA TYR A 198 -1.84 4.46 -12.50
C TYR A 198 -1.05 3.44 -13.33
N VAL A 199 0.06 3.84 -13.99
CA VAL A 199 0.97 2.91 -14.67
C VAL A 199 1.61 1.95 -13.66
N GLY A 200 1.99 2.44 -12.47
CA GLY A 200 2.45 1.59 -11.39
C GLY A 200 1.40 0.57 -10.94
N VAL A 201 0.13 0.95 -10.93
CA VAL A 201 -0.98 0.04 -10.65
C VAL A 201 -1.03 -1.05 -11.73
N LEU A 202 -0.97 -0.71 -13.03
CA LEU A 202 -0.93 -1.69 -14.13
C LEU A 202 0.20 -2.71 -14.01
N LEU A 203 1.35 -2.30 -13.47
CA LEU A 203 2.56 -3.13 -13.36
C LEU A 203 2.60 -4.01 -12.09
N SER A 204 1.80 -3.70 -11.08
CA SER A 204 1.90 -4.31 -9.74
C SER A 204 1.25 -5.69 -9.59
N ASP A 205 0.81 -6.34 -10.69
CA ASP A 205 0.26 -7.71 -10.68
C ASP A 205 1.07 -8.70 -11.55
N GLY A 206 2.37 -8.43 -11.72
CA GLY A 206 3.31 -9.48 -12.14
C GLY A 206 3.43 -10.57 -11.06
N PRO A 207 3.77 -11.82 -11.43
CA PRO A 207 3.83 -12.92 -10.47
C PRO A 207 4.73 -12.55 -9.29
N ALA A 208 4.25 -12.85 -8.08
CA ALA A 208 5.04 -12.76 -6.86
C ALA A 208 6.31 -13.61 -7.04
N GLY A 209 7.44 -12.99 -7.38
CA GLY A 209 8.67 -13.73 -7.64
C GLY A 209 9.75 -13.06 -8.51
N ALA A 210 9.59 -11.83 -8.99
CA ALA A 210 10.71 -11.17 -9.67
C ALA A 210 11.72 -10.61 -8.64
N PRO A 211 12.99 -11.04 -8.66
CA PRO A 211 13.99 -10.58 -7.72
C PRO A 211 14.37 -9.13 -8.04
N TYR A 212 14.26 -8.25 -7.05
CA TYR A 212 15.12 -7.08 -6.92
C TYR A 212 16.04 -7.30 -5.73
#